data_AF-A0A812Y6X7-F1
#
_entry.id   AF-A0A812Y6X7-F1
#
_cell.length_a   1.000
_cell.length_b   1.000
_cell.length_c   1.000
_cell.angle_alpha   90.00
_cell.angle_beta   90.00
_cell.angle_gamma   90.00
#
_symmetry.space_group_name_H-M   'P 1'
#
loop_
_entity.id
_entity.type
_entity.pdbx_description
1 polymer ?
#
loop_
_entity_poly.entity_id
_entity_poly.type
_entity_poly.pdbx_seq_one_letter_code
_entity_poly.pdbx_strand_id
1 'polypeptide(L)'
;MIHAPSLGRGADFTQSLLSFVKTHLSLWMQIASLSLQSEPTNISVEDFDILGLILCCGSSKSQPLFRLSEAVPELASRPSVSASELRKALLKLLCWNEDAYTTEVAKDGLEPRAKTLNISNIHKSIWFHRPHNAEIEYLNITDCKDSTIYVTARLRYCLISGCEGTTMILGGVSTICTTSNCEKVNVHVAAHCYKMENCIDTSAYVYCHIPPIITGDTRGIQLAPYNVLHSHMASVLHGSQMTLEKDYVDVWAHPVCCTAGMVETLSSRAGTPLEEQNTTYHFVHPSKFFPVVVPESHGRSAPPQLLLPEVYDKAMKEQQDEVRRLMKQLHCVPGEFAQKKAQETIHSHFKDWLQSTGKVRQLSDLARCSQQFQQRL
;
A
#
# COMPACT_ATOMS: atom_id res chain seq x y z
N MET A 1 5.04 -12.00 18.93
CA MET A 1 3.92 -11.27 19.57
C MET A 1 3.07 -10.71 18.43
N ILE A 2 1.77 -10.45 18.62
CA ILE A 2 0.89 -9.88 17.57
C ILE A 2 0.14 -8.70 18.23
N HIS A 3 0.06 -7.55 17.55
CA HIS A 3 -0.57 -6.32 18.04
C HIS A 3 -2.11 -6.42 18.02
N ALA A 4 -2.76 -5.83 19.03
CA ALA A 4 -4.21 -5.73 19.10
C ALA A 4 -4.74 -4.49 18.40
N PRO A 5 -5.53 -4.62 17.32
CA PRO A 5 -6.30 -3.47 16.87
C PRO A 5 -7.35 -3.15 17.91
N SER A 6 -7.58 -1.86 18.13
CA SER A 6 -8.77 -1.38 18.84
C SER A 6 -10.03 -1.75 18.05
N LEU A 7 -10.49 -2.98 18.20
CA LEU A 7 -11.72 -3.48 17.61
C LEU A 7 -12.70 -3.82 18.72
N GLY A 8 -13.93 -3.32 18.58
CA GLY A 8 -15.06 -3.62 19.46
C GLY A 8 -15.61 -5.05 19.37
N ARG A 9 -14.79 -6.05 19.02
CA ARG A 9 -15.16 -7.47 19.07
C ARG A 9 -14.14 -8.23 19.90
N GLY A 10 -14.59 -8.78 21.03
CA GLY A 10 -13.78 -9.30 22.14
C GLY A 10 -12.94 -10.55 21.87
N ALA A 11 -12.53 -11.21 22.96
CA ALA A 11 -11.50 -12.27 23.04
C ALA A 11 -11.59 -13.40 22.00
N ASP A 12 -12.77 -13.71 21.47
CA ASP A 12 -12.99 -14.77 20.47
C ASP A 12 -12.33 -14.47 19.11
N PHE A 13 -12.26 -13.19 18.72
CA PHE A 13 -11.62 -12.79 17.46
C PHE A 13 -10.09 -12.93 17.54
N THR A 14 -9.51 -12.49 18.66
CA THR A 14 -8.08 -12.61 18.96
C THR A 14 -7.59 -14.05 18.91
N GLN A 15 -8.34 -14.98 19.50
CA GLN A 15 -7.99 -16.41 19.47
C GLN A 15 -8.07 -16.98 18.05
N SER A 16 -9.08 -16.57 17.27
CA SER A 16 -9.23 -17.00 15.88
C SER A 16 -8.06 -16.54 15.00
N LEU A 17 -7.62 -15.28 15.13
CA LEU A 17 -6.46 -14.76 14.39
C LEU A 17 -5.15 -15.41 14.83
N LEU A 18 -4.95 -15.63 16.13
CA LEU A 18 -3.77 -16.35 16.63
C LEU A 18 -3.73 -17.80 16.11
N SER A 19 -4.86 -18.48 16.09
CA SER A 19 -4.99 -19.81 15.50
C SER A 19 -4.67 -19.80 14.01
N PHE A 20 -5.21 -18.83 13.27
CA PHE A 20 -4.90 -18.66 11.84
C PHE A 20 -3.40 -18.49 11.60
N VAL A 21 -2.74 -17.64 12.39
CA VAL A 21 -1.29 -17.45 12.26
C VAL A 21 -0.53 -18.74 12.54
N LYS A 22 -0.87 -19.46 13.61
CA LYS A 22 -0.23 -20.73 13.97
C LYS A 22 -0.40 -21.81 12.90
N THR A 23 -1.60 -21.95 12.34
CA THR A 23 -1.89 -22.92 11.27
C THR A 23 -1.09 -22.60 10.00
N HIS A 24 -0.88 -21.32 9.70
CA HIS A 24 -0.23 -20.87 8.47
C HIS A 24 1.21 -20.40 8.66
N LEU A 25 1.92 -20.83 9.72
CA LEU A 25 3.31 -20.42 9.98
C LEU A 25 4.26 -20.63 8.79
N SER A 26 4.14 -21.75 8.09
CA SER A 26 4.96 -22.02 6.90
C SER A 26 4.73 -20.97 5.82
N LEU A 27 3.47 -20.57 5.59
CA LEU A 27 3.14 -19.50 4.65
C LEU A 27 3.75 -18.18 5.10
N TRP A 28 3.63 -17.80 6.38
CA TRP A 28 4.24 -16.56 6.89
C TRP A 28 5.76 -16.53 6.76
N MET A 29 6.41 -17.67 6.97
CA MET A 29 7.86 -17.80 6.83
C MET A 29 8.31 -17.78 5.36
N GLN A 30 7.54 -18.40 4.47
CA GLN A 30 7.74 -18.30 3.02
C GLN A 30 7.59 -16.86 2.54
N ILE A 31 6.55 -16.18 3.02
CA ILE A 31 6.31 -14.77 2.74
C ILE A 31 7.51 -13.92 3.25
N ALA A 32 7.93 -14.10 4.50
CA ALA A 32 9.00 -13.29 5.10
C ALA A 32 10.36 -13.48 4.42
N SER A 33 10.64 -14.68 3.91
CA SER A 33 11.89 -15.04 3.23
C SER A 33 11.84 -14.91 1.70
N LEU A 34 10.72 -14.41 1.13
CA LEU A 34 10.45 -14.39 -0.31
C LEU A 34 10.54 -15.77 -0.99
N SER A 35 10.43 -16.86 -0.24
CA SER A 35 10.48 -18.25 -0.73
C SER A 35 9.08 -18.78 -1.00
N LEU A 36 8.39 -18.26 -2.03
CA LEU A 36 6.98 -18.57 -2.30
C LEU A 36 6.73 -19.99 -2.86
N GLN A 37 7.77 -20.68 -3.32
CA GLN A 37 7.64 -21.99 -3.96
C GLN A 37 7.88 -23.16 -3.00
N SER A 38 8.60 -22.94 -1.89
CA SER A 38 8.97 -23.98 -0.94
C SER A 38 9.23 -23.37 0.43
N GLU A 39 8.98 -24.12 1.51
CA GLU A 39 9.35 -23.65 2.84
C GLU A 39 10.87 -23.42 2.90
N PRO A 40 11.33 -22.24 3.37
CA PRO A 40 12.76 -21.95 3.46
C PRO A 40 13.42 -22.95 4.41
N THR A 41 14.64 -23.38 4.13
CA THR A 41 15.37 -24.28 5.04
C THR A 41 15.88 -23.54 6.27
N ASN A 42 16.29 -22.28 6.08
CA ASN A 42 16.80 -21.38 7.11
C ASN A 42 16.14 -20.01 6.95
N ILE A 43 15.95 -19.32 8.08
CA ILE A 43 15.44 -17.95 8.17
C ILE A 43 16.61 -17.08 8.63
N SER A 44 16.95 -16.06 7.84
CA SER A 44 17.96 -15.08 8.24
C SER A 44 17.41 -14.18 9.36
N VAL A 45 18.31 -13.44 10.04
CA VAL A 45 17.90 -12.45 11.05
C VAL A 45 16.98 -11.39 10.43
N GLU A 46 17.23 -10.99 9.17
CA GLU A 46 16.42 -10.02 8.45
C GLU A 46 15.04 -10.58 8.11
N ASP A 47 14.94 -11.83 7.65
CA ASP A 47 13.65 -12.49 7.40
C ASP A 47 12.85 -12.64 8.70
N PHE A 48 13.52 -12.88 9.83
CA PHE A 48 12.87 -12.96 11.13
C PHE A 48 12.31 -11.60 11.58
N ASP A 49 13.03 -10.52 11.32
CA ASP A 49 12.55 -9.17 11.56
C ASP A 49 11.35 -8.83 10.66
N ILE A 50 11.40 -9.21 9.37
CA ILE A 50 10.27 -9.05 8.43
C ILE A 50 9.06 -9.88 8.89
N LEU A 51 9.27 -11.11 9.36
CA LEU A 51 8.21 -11.93 9.94
C LEU A 51 7.57 -11.24 11.15
N GLY A 52 8.38 -10.66 12.02
CA GLY A 52 7.90 -9.80 13.10
C GLY A 52 7.04 -8.66 12.60
N LEU A 53 7.43 -8.00 11.52
CA LEU A 53 6.68 -6.88 10.96
C LEU A 53 5.33 -7.29 10.38
N ILE A 54 5.31 -8.41 9.66
CA ILE A 54 4.09 -8.99 9.11
C ILE A 54 3.12 -9.33 10.25
N LEU A 55 3.62 -9.99 11.29
CA LEU A 55 2.80 -10.48 12.40
C LEU A 55 2.39 -9.37 13.36
N CYS A 56 3.25 -8.40 13.66
CA CYS A 56 2.99 -7.39 14.67
C CYS A 56 2.33 -6.11 14.13
N CYS A 57 1.96 -6.05 12.85
CA CYS A 57 1.30 -4.89 12.23
C CYS A 57 2.18 -3.63 12.10
N GLY A 58 3.50 -3.77 12.17
CA GLY A 58 4.46 -2.67 11.97
C GLY A 58 4.74 -1.83 13.22
N SER A 59 5.29 -0.63 13.01
CA SER A 59 5.55 0.38 14.04
C SER A 59 4.23 0.86 14.65
N SER A 60 4.27 1.43 15.85
CA SER A 60 3.15 2.23 16.37
C SER A 60 3.60 3.69 16.45
N LYS A 61 2.66 4.61 16.65
CA LYS A 61 2.96 6.02 16.90
C LYS A 61 3.78 6.22 18.19
N SER A 62 3.61 5.32 19.16
CA SER A 62 4.19 5.41 20.51
C SER A 62 5.56 4.75 20.63
N GLN A 63 5.86 3.74 19.83
CA GLN A 63 7.15 3.05 19.87
C GLN A 63 7.78 2.90 18.49
N PRO A 64 9.10 3.21 18.36
CA PRO A 64 9.83 2.94 17.13
C PRO A 64 9.77 1.45 16.81
N LEU A 65 10.00 1.13 15.53
CA LEU A 65 10.03 -0.27 15.12
C LEU A 65 11.10 -1.03 15.90
N PHE A 66 10.67 -1.96 16.74
CA PHE A 66 11.59 -2.83 17.45
C PHE A 66 11.86 -4.05 16.58
N ARG A 67 13.10 -4.20 16.09
CA ARG A 67 13.50 -5.41 15.35
C ARG A 67 13.42 -6.60 16.32
N LEU A 68 12.66 -7.65 15.99
CA LEU A 68 12.51 -8.79 16.89
C LEU A 68 13.87 -9.42 17.23
N SER A 69 14.82 -9.38 16.30
CA SER A 69 16.21 -9.79 16.51
C SER A 69 16.90 -9.06 17.67
N GLU A 70 16.55 -7.80 17.95
CA GLU A 70 17.11 -7.02 19.06
C GLU A 70 16.55 -7.45 20.43
N ALA A 71 15.35 -8.03 20.49
CA ALA A 71 14.74 -8.56 21.73
C ALA A 71 15.21 -9.98 22.01
N VAL A 72 15.78 -10.65 21.01
CA VAL A 72 16.26 -12.02 21.11
C VAL A 72 17.75 -12.03 20.75
N PRO A 73 18.64 -11.62 21.69
CA PRO A 73 20.09 -11.52 21.44
C PRO A 73 20.71 -12.83 20.94
N GLU A 74 20.12 -13.96 21.33
CA GLU A 74 20.50 -15.30 20.86
C GLU A 74 20.33 -15.45 19.35
N LEU A 75 19.27 -14.87 18.77
CA LEU A 75 19.07 -14.80 17.32
C LEU A 75 19.96 -13.75 16.67
N ALA A 76 20.20 -12.60 17.32
CA ALA A 76 21.14 -11.59 16.79
C ALA A 76 22.58 -12.11 16.66
N SER A 77 22.97 -13.08 17.50
CA SER A 77 24.30 -13.71 17.48
C SER A 77 24.50 -14.76 16.38
N ARG A 78 23.42 -15.20 15.72
CA ARG A 78 23.45 -16.24 14.67
C ARG A 78 23.01 -15.64 13.32
N PRO A 79 23.70 -15.92 12.20
CA PRO A 79 23.32 -15.35 10.91
C PRO A 79 21.98 -15.88 10.38
N SER A 80 21.57 -17.08 10.79
CA SER A 80 20.29 -17.69 10.45
C SER A 80 19.89 -18.78 11.46
N VAL A 81 18.61 -19.15 11.45
CA VAL A 81 18.02 -20.24 12.25
C VAL A 81 17.30 -21.22 11.34
N SER A 82 17.30 -22.51 11.68
CA SER A 82 16.51 -23.50 10.94
C SER A 82 15.03 -23.15 10.97
N ALA A 83 14.36 -23.20 9.82
CA ALA A 83 12.93 -22.94 9.74
C ALA A 83 12.11 -23.89 10.62
N SER A 84 12.49 -25.17 10.68
CA SER A 84 11.81 -26.17 11.52
C SER A 84 11.91 -25.82 13.01
N GLU A 85 13.09 -25.40 13.46
CA GLU A 85 13.32 -24.97 14.84
C GLU A 85 12.52 -23.71 15.17
N LEU A 86 12.56 -22.71 14.29
CA LEU A 86 11.82 -21.47 14.46
C LEU A 86 10.30 -21.74 14.48
N ARG A 87 9.79 -22.57 13.58
CA ARG A 87 8.37 -22.95 13.55
C ARG A 87 7.94 -23.60 14.86
N LYS A 88 8.74 -24.54 15.39
CA LYS A 88 8.47 -25.18 16.69
C LYS A 88 8.48 -24.16 17.82
N ALA A 89 9.42 -23.22 17.81
CA ALA A 89 9.49 -22.14 18.78
C ALA A 89 8.25 -21.23 18.68
N LEU A 90 7.87 -20.80 17.48
CA LEU A 90 6.70 -19.94 17.24
C LEU A 90 5.39 -20.63 17.65
N LEU A 91 5.19 -21.91 17.35
CA LEU A 91 4.00 -22.65 17.80
C LEU A 91 3.84 -22.63 19.33
N LYS A 92 4.95 -22.75 20.05
CA LYS A 92 4.99 -22.76 21.52
C LYS A 92 4.88 -21.36 22.12
N LEU A 93 5.56 -20.38 21.54
CA LEU A 93 5.80 -19.06 22.15
C LEU A 93 4.90 -17.96 21.59
N LEU A 94 4.29 -18.14 20.42
CA LEU A 94 3.44 -17.12 19.82
C LEU A 94 2.18 -16.95 20.66
N CYS A 95 2.06 -15.78 21.24
CA CYS A 95 0.92 -15.28 21.98
C CYS A 95 0.49 -13.91 21.43
N TRP A 96 -0.75 -13.57 21.72
CA TRP A 96 -1.22 -12.20 21.61
C TRP A 96 -0.58 -11.36 22.71
N ASN A 97 -0.17 -10.12 22.40
CA ASN A 97 0.37 -9.22 23.40
C ASN A 97 -0.18 -7.81 23.19
N GLU A 98 -0.96 -7.33 24.16
CA GLU A 98 -1.40 -5.92 24.20
C GLU A 98 -0.26 -4.99 24.65
N ASP A 99 0.72 -5.52 25.38
CA ASP A 99 1.84 -4.79 26.00
C ASP A 99 3.11 -4.76 25.15
N ALA A 100 3.19 -5.46 24.00
CA ALA A 100 4.38 -5.41 23.14
C ALA A 100 4.63 -4.01 22.55
N TYR A 101 3.62 -3.16 22.65
CA TYR A 101 3.59 -1.76 22.23
C TYR A 101 3.10 -0.91 23.40
N THR A 102 3.71 -1.05 24.58
CA THR A 102 3.35 -0.20 25.71
C THR A 102 3.46 1.28 25.33
N THR A 103 2.51 2.07 25.82
CA THR A 103 2.50 3.54 25.71
C THR A 103 3.60 4.22 26.52
N GLU A 104 4.52 3.45 27.12
CA GLU A 104 5.71 4.01 27.74
C GLU A 104 6.62 4.55 26.64
N VAL A 105 6.56 5.87 26.49
CA VAL A 105 7.55 6.71 25.80
C VAL A 105 8.92 6.08 26.00
N ALA A 106 9.66 5.88 24.90
CA ALA A 106 11.05 5.47 24.96
C ALA A 106 11.72 6.23 26.11
N LYS A 107 12.21 5.51 27.13
CA LYS A 107 12.93 6.14 28.24
C LYS A 107 13.97 7.08 27.63
N ASP A 108 13.95 8.34 28.03
CA ASP A 108 14.88 9.38 27.55
C ASP A 108 16.29 8.79 27.44
N GLY A 109 16.82 8.67 26.21
CA GLY A 109 18.20 8.22 25.98
C GLY A 109 18.41 7.18 24.87
N LEU A 110 17.37 6.59 24.26
CA LEU A 110 17.56 5.81 23.02
C LEU A 110 17.23 6.68 21.81
N GLU A 111 18.26 7.30 21.21
CA GLU A 111 18.05 8.00 19.95
C GLU A 111 17.52 7.03 18.88
N PRO A 112 16.51 7.42 18.08
CA PRO A 112 16.09 6.61 16.95
C PRO A 112 17.27 6.47 15.99
N ARG A 113 17.90 5.29 16.01
CA ARG A 113 19.06 4.95 15.16
C ARG A 113 18.76 5.02 13.66
N ALA A 114 17.48 5.10 13.31
CA ALA A 114 16.97 4.97 11.97
C ALA A 114 16.33 6.25 11.42
N LYS A 115 16.48 6.48 10.11
CA LYS A 115 15.88 7.63 9.40
C LYS A 115 14.36 7.47 9.32
N THR A 116 13.67 7.96 10.35
CA THR A 116 12.22 7.88 10.47
C THR A 116 11.55 9.19 10.05
N LEU A 117 10.54 9.11 9.20
CA LEU A 117 9.67 10.22 8.82
C LEU A 117 8.27 9.96 9.36
N ASN A 118 7.80 10.86 10.22
CA ASN A 118 6.45 10.83 10.76
C ASN A 118 5.60 11.94 10.12
N ILE A 119 4.47 11.55 9.52
CA ILE A 119 3.46 12.43 8.97
C ILE A 119 2.19 12.18 9.76
N SER A 120 1.71 13.20 10.48
CA SER A 120 0.55 13.04 11.36
C SER A 120 -0.37 14.23 11.32
N ASN A 121 -1.67 14.01 11.54
CA ASN A 121 -2.68 15.07 11.66
C ASN A 121 -2.73 16.02 10.44
N ILE A 122 -2.47 15.48 9.25
CA ILE A 122 -2.66 16.23 8.01
C ILE A 122 -4.14 16.21 7.68
N HIS A 123 -4.75 17.39 7.63
CA HIS A 123 -6.16 17.54 7.35
C HIS A 123 -6.36 18.37 6.10
N LYS A 124 -7.23 17.88 5.19
CA LYS A 124 -7.80 18.72 4.14
C LYS A 124 -6.71 19.44 3.33
N SER A 125 -5.61 18.76 3.02
CA SER A 125 -4.46 19.38 2.34
C SER A 125 -3.70 18.40 1.47
N ILE A 126 -2.75 18.94 0.70
CA ILE A 126 -1.82 18.16 -0.11
C ILE A 126 -0.42 18.30 0.47
N TRP A 127 0.26 17.16 0.65
CA TRP A 127 1.60 17.09 1.21
C TRP A 127 2.54 16.33 0.27
N PHE A 128 3.80 16.79 0.15
CA PHE A 128 4.79 16.23 -0.78
C PHE A 128 6.14 15.97 -0.10
N HIS A 129 6.70 14.78 -0.35
CA HIS A 129 8.09 14.44 -0.09
C HIS A 129 8.74 13.85 -1.33
N ARG A 130 9.90 14.39 -1.68
CA ARG A 130 10.57 14.17 -2.96
C ARG A 130 11.67 13.10 -2.90
N PRO A 131 12.04 12.49 -4.04
CA PRO A 131 13.06 11.44 -4.10
C PRO A 131 14.49 11.92 -3.85
N HIS A 132 14.77 13.23 -3.99
CA HIS A 132 16.10 13.80 -3.73
C HIS A 132 16.43 13.89 -2.23
N ASN A 133 15.44 13.65 -1.37
CA ASN A 133 15.67 13.52 0.05
C ASN A 133 16.28 12.14 0.34
N ALA A 134 17.12 12.05 1.37
CA ALA A 134 17.76 10.81 1.76
C ALA A 134 16.75 9.65 1.94
N GLU A 135 17.23 8.41 1.76
CA GLU A 135 16.44 7.21 2.04
C GLU A 135 15.73 7.30 3.40
N ILE A 136 14.44 7.00 3.40
CA ILE A 136 13.62 6.89 4.61
C ILE A 136 13.60 5.42 4.99
N GLU A 137 14.11 5.11 6.18
CA GLU A 137 14.04 3.75 6.69
C GLU A 137 12.60 3.44 7.14
N TYR A 138 11.96 4.36 7.87
CA TYR A 138 10.60 4.18 8.38
C TYR A 138 9.71 5.36 8.04
N LEU A 139 8.61 5.11 7.33
CA LEU A 139 7.56 6.09 7.10
C LEU A 139 6.32 5.74 7.93
N ASN A 140 5.91 6.64 8.82
CA ASN A 140 4.64 6.52 9.56
C ASN A 140 3.68 7.63 9.12
N ILE A 141 2.55 7.26 8.54
CA ILE A 141 1.44 8.17 8.20
C ILE A 141 0.30 7.87 9.16
N THR A 142 -0.06 8.82 10.02
CA THR A 142 -1.03 8.60 11.11
C THR A 142 -2.09 9.69 11.20
N ASP A 143 -3.32 9.34 11.55
CA ASP A 143 -4.38 10.30 11.89
C ASP A 143 -4.63 11.38 10.82
N CYS A 144 -4.39 11.08 9.54
CA CYS A 144 -4.58 12.03 8.43
C CYS A 144 -5.99 11.90 7.85
N LYS A 145 -6.64 13.04 7.54
CA LYS A 145 -8.01 13.06 7.02
C LYS A 145 -8.19 13.93 5.79
N ASP A 146 -9.01 13.48 4.85
CA ASP A 146 -9.42 14.23 3.64
C ASP A 146 -8.23 14.84 2.87
N SER A 147 -7.09 14.15 2.83
CA SER A 147 -5.83 14.69 2.33
C SER A 147 -5.26 13.89 1.16
N THR A 148 -4.29 14.46 0.46
CA THR A 148 -3.48 13.73 -0.51
C THR A 148 -2.01 13.83 -0.14
N ILE A 149 -1.37 12.69 0.10
CA ILE A 149 0.01 12.61 0.57
C ILE A 149 0.84 11.92 -0.50
N TYR A 150 1.84 12.63 -1.02
CA TYR A 150 2.81 12.12 -1.98
C TYR A 150 4.14 11.89 -1.27
N VAL A 151 4.63 10.65 -1.24
CA VAL A 151 5.96 10.30 -0.75
C VAL A 151 6.68 9.51 -1.84
N THR A 152 7.31 10.21 -2.78
CA THR A 152 7.99 9.58 -3.93
C THR A 152 9.46 9.26 -3.66
N ALA A 153 9.85 9.11 -2.39
CA ALA A 153 11.18 8.66 -1.99
C ALA A 153 11.27 7.14 -1.84
N ARG A 154 12.51 6.64 -1.67
CA ARG A 154 12.77 5.25 -1.30
C ARG A 154 12.43 5.03 0.16
N LEU A 155 11.61 4.03 0.41
CA LEU A 155 11.15 3.64 1.73
C LEU A 155 11.65 2.23 2.00
N ARG A 156 12.17 1.95 3.20
CA ARG A 156 12.37 0.55 3.61
C ARG A 156 11.06 -0.02 4.14
N TYR A 157 10.43 0.67 5.09
CA TYR A 157 9.17 0.28 5.74
C TYR A 157 8.15 1.42 5.71
N CYS A 158 6.87 1.07 5.55
CA CYS A 158 5.78 2.05 5.62
C CYS A 158 4.60 1.54 6.47
N LEU A 159 4.16 2.38 7.40
CA LEU A 159 2.92 2.22 8.16
C LEU A 159 1.97 3.37 7.81
N ILE A 160 0.73 3.02 7.50
CA ILE A 160 -0.41 3.91 7.36
C ILE A 160 -1.43 3.51 8.42
N SER A 161 -1.78 4.40 9.33
CA SER A 161 -2.70 4.06 10.43
C SER A 161 -3.70 5.17 10.77
N GLY A 162 -4.93 4.80 11.11
CA GLY A 162 -5.94 5.76 11.61
C GLY A 162 -6.34 6.86 10.62
N CYS A 163 -6.12 6.64 9.32
CA CYS A 163 -6.39 7.64 8.29
C CYS A 163 -7.79 7.47 7.68
N GLU A 164 -8.41 8.59 7.30
CA GLU A 164 -9.79 8.62 6.80
C GLU A 164 -9.87 9.46 5.52
N GLY A 165 -10.55 8.98 4.48
CA GLY A 165 -10.80 9.77 3.26
C GLY A 165 -9.53 10.28 2.56
N THR A 166 -8.39 9.62 2.76
CA THR A 166 -7.06 10.11 2.34
C THR A 166 -6.51 9.30 1.16
N THR A 167 -5.82 9.96 0.23
CA THR A 167 -5.13 9.30 -0.87
C THR A 167 -3.62 9.38 -0.66
N MET A 168 -2.94 8.25 -0.76
CA MET A 168 -1.51 8.10 -0.48
C MET A 168 -0.80 7.54 -1.71
N ILE A 169 0.10 8.34 -2.26
CA ILE A 169 0.92 7.99 -3.41
C ILE A 169 2.33 7.79 -2.89
N LEU A 170 2.73 6.53 -2.76
CA LEU A 170 4.02 6.13 -2.22
C LEU A 170 4.96 5.70 -3.34
N GLY A 171 6.26 5.90 -3.13
CA GLY A 171 7.32 5.35 -3.95
C GLY A 171 7.51 3.85 -3.73
N GLY A 172 8.74 3.38 -3.94
CA GLY A 172 9.12 1.99 -3.69
C GLY A 172 9.32 1.72 -2.20
N VAL A 173 8.70 0.65 -1.71
CA VAL A 173 8.86 0.13 -0.36
C VAL A 173 9.63 -1.19 -0.41
N SER A 174 10.89 -1.18 0.01
CA SER A 174 11.82 -2.32 -0.14
C SER A 174 11.43 -3.55 0.67
N THR A 175 10.50 -3.44 1.62
CA THR A 175 10.00 -4.57 2.40
C THR A 175 8.47 -4.56 2.46
N ILE A 176 7.88 -3.99 3.51
CA ILE A 176 6.44 -4.05 3.78
C ILE A 176 5.80 -2.66 3.89
N CYS A 177 4.64 -2.53 3.26
CA CYS A 177 3.71 -1.44 3.48
C CYS A 177 2.46 -1.97 4.18
N THR A 178 2.16 -1.44 5.37
CA THR A 178 1.02 -1.83 6.20
C THR A 178 0.00 -0.70 6.24
N THR A 179 -1.26 -1.00 5.91
CA THR A 179 -2.41 -0.09 6.09
C THR A 179 -3.31 -0.67 7.18
N SER A 180 -3.44 0.03 8.31
CA SER A 180 -4.19 -0.42 9.47
C SER A 180 -5.24 0.60 9.93
N ASN A 181 -6.40 0.13 10.39
CA ASN A 181 -7.40 0.98 11.05
C ASN A 181 -7.79 2.22 10.21
N CYS A 182 -7.96 2.05 8.90
CA CYS A 182 -8.24 3.12 7.96
C CYS A 182 -9.64 2.99 7.34
N GLU A 183 -10.25 4.11 6.96
CA GLU A 183 -11.54 4.15 6.28
C GLU A 183 -11.48 5.02 5.02
N LYS A 184 -12.02 4.54 3.90
CA LYS A 184 -12.09 5.30 2.64
C LYS A 184 -10.72 5.84 2.18
N VAL A 185 -9.66 5.08 2.41
CA VAL A 185 -8.29 5.43 1.99
C VAL A 185 -8.00 4.83 0.62
N ASN A 186 -7.19 5.54 -0.18
CA ASN A 186 -6.62 5.01 -1.43
C ASN A 186 -5.11 4.93 -1.30
N VAL A 187 -4.53 3.72 -1.36
CA VAL A 187 -3.08 3.51 -1.24
C VAL A 187 -2.52 3.06 -2.57
N HIS A 188 -1.56 3.79 -3.10
CA HIS A 188 -0.84 3.46 -4.33
C HIS A 188 0.63 3.22 -4.00
N VAL A 189 1.09 1.98 -4.12
CA VAL A 189 2.43 1.59 -3.64
C VAL A 189 2.97 0.39 -4.39
N ALA A 190 4.28 0.40 -4.65
CA ALA A 190 5.02 -0.80 -5.03
C ALA A 190 5.80 -1.25 -3.80
N ALA A 191 5.53 -2.46 -3.31
CA ALA A 191 6.18 -3.01 -2.12
C ALA A 191 6.48 -4.50 -2.31
N HIS A 192 7.51 -5.07 -1.68
CA HIS A 192 7.66 -6.53 -1.71
C HIS A 192 6.45 -7.25 -1.09
N CYS A 193 5.95 -6.71 0.03
CA CYS A 193 4.76 -7.18 0.73
C CYS A 193 3.81 -6.03 1.03
N TYR A 194 2.50 -6.26 0.86
CA TYR A 194 1.45 -5.32 1.28
C TYR A 194 0.53 -6.00 2.30
N LYS A 195 0.30 -5.34 3.43
CA LYS A 195 -0.61 -5.81 4.49
C LYS A 195 -1.73 -4.81 4.71
N MET A 196 -2.95 -5.29 4.79
CA MET A 196 -4.15 -4.51 5.13
C MET A 196 -4.87 -5.13 6.33
N GLU A 197 -5.26 -4.29 7.27
CA GLU A 197 -5.87 -4.74 8.51
C GLU A 197 -6.88 -3.74 9.08
N ASN A 198 -8.08 -4.22 9.44
CA ASN A 198 -9.20 -3.39 9.94
C ASN A 198 -9.47 -2.16 9.09
N CYS A 199 -9.53 -2.38 7.78
CA CYS A 199 -9.79 -1.31 6.83
C CYS A 199 -11.20 -1.43 6.26
N ILE A 200 -11.88 -0.30 6.08
CA ILE A 200 -13.23 -0.24 5.55
C ILE A 200 -13.23 0.63 4.28
N ASP A 201 -13.89 0.16 3.23
CA ASP A 201 -14.10 0.89 1.98
C ASP A 201 -12.79 1.47 1.38
N THR A 202 -11.69 0.74 1.56
CA THR A 202 -10.32 1.19 1.22
C THR A 202 -9.87 0.52 -0.08
N SER A 203 -9.16 1.27 -0.92
CA SER A 203 -8.63 0.77 -2.18
C SER A 203 -7.10 0.69 -2.15
N ALA A 204 -6.53 -0.39 -2.66
CA ALA A 204 -5.09 -0.58 -2.78
C ALA A 204 -4.70 -0.87 -4.24
N TYR A 205 -3.81 -0.05 -4.78
CA TYR A 205 -3.24 -0.13 -6.12
C TYR A 205 -1.78 -0.57 -5.99
N VAL A 206 -1.55 -1.87 -6.11
CA VAL A 206 -0.30 -2.47 -5.61
C VAL A 206 0.44 -3.29 -6.65
N TYR A 207 1.76 -3.25 -6.55
CA TYR A 207 2.66 -4.22 -7.16
C TYR A 207 3.39 -4.88 -6.01
N CYS A 208 3.39 -6.21 -5.98
CA CYS A 208 4.00 -6.97 -4.91
C CYS A 208 4.58 -8.28 -5.41
N HIS A 209 5.71 -8.67 -4.82
CA HIS A 209 6.31 -9.98 -5.06
C HIS A 209 5.58 -11.07 -4.28
N ILE A 210 5.05 -10.69 -3.11
CA ILE A 210 4.30 -11.54 -2.20
C ILE A 210 2.80 -11.21 -2.31
N PRO A 211 1.91 -12.22 -2.34
CA PRO A 211 0.47 -12.00 -2.24
C PRO A 211 0.07 -11.08 -1.07
N PRO A 212 -0.81 -10.07 -1.29
CA PRO A 212 -1.23 -9.18 -0.21
C PRO A 212 -1.88 -9.93 0.95
N ILE A 213 -1.67 -9.44 2.17
CA ILE A 213 -2.22 -10.05 3.38
C ILE A 213 -3.37 -9.18 3.87
N ILE A 214 -4.56 -9.75 3.98
CA ILE A 214 -5.75 -9.05 4.46
C ILE A 214 -6.25 -9.72 5.74
N THR A 215 -6.28 -8.97 6.84
CA THR A 215 -6.65 -9.51 8.16
C THR A 215 -7.63 -8.59 8.88
N GLY A 216 -8.16 -9.01 10.02
CA GLY A 216 -8.99 -8.13 10.84
C GLY A 216 -10.47 -8.07 10.42
N ASP A 217 -11.19 -7.10 10.95
CA ASP A 217 -12.51 -6.68 10.45
C ASP A 217 -12.33 -5.77 9.24
N THR A 218 -11.81 -6.37 8.16
CA THR A 218 -11.56 -5.68 6.88
C THR A 218 -12.68 -6.00 5.90
N ARG A 219 -13.28 -4.98 5.28
CA ARG A 219 -14.43 -5.14 4.37
C ARG A 219 -14.54 -4.00 3.35
N GLY A 220 -15.21 -4.27 2.24
CA GLY A 220 -15.41 -3.26 1.19
C GLY A 220 -14.12 -2.89 0.45
N ILE A 221 -13.15 -3.80 0.40
CA ILE A 221 -11.83 -3.50 -0.16
C ILE A 221 -11.85 -3.57 -1.68
N GLN A 222 -11.12 -2.65 -2.32
CA GLN A 222 -10.85 -2.71 -3.76
C GLN A 222 -9.36 -2.93 -4.00
N LEU A 223 -9.04 -3.91 -4.84
CA LEU A 223 -7.66 -4.17 -5.27
C LEU A 223 -7.49 -3.86 -6.75
N ALA A 224 -6.32 -3.36 -7.12
CA ALA A 224 -5.95 -3.01 -8.48
C ALA A 224 -4.42 -3.12 -8.67
N PRO A 225 -3.94 -3.22 -9.93
CA PRO A 225 -2.51 -3.18 -10.18
C PRO A 225 -1.94 -1.79 -9.87
N TYR A 226 -0.65 -1.72 -9.51
CA TYR A 226 0.06 -0.47 -9.32
C TYR A 226 -0.05 0.45 -10.55
N ASN A 227 -0.34 1.73 -10.30
CA ASN A 227 -0.76 2.67 -11.34
C ASN A 227 -0.09 4.05 -11.24
N VAL A 228 1.00 4.19 -10.49
CA VAL A 228 1.66 5.48 -10.30
C VAL A 228 2.72 5.71 -11.37
N LEU A 229 2.69 6.89 -11.98
CA LEU A 229 3.67 7.37 -12.94
C LEU A 229 4.37 8.62 -12.38
N HIS A 230 5.69 8.54 -12.17
CA HIS A 230 6.50 9.68 -11.76
C HIS A 230 7.90 9.60 -12.39
N SER A 231 8.60 10.74 -12.53
CA SER A 231 9.82 10.82 -13.35
C SER A 231 11.00 10.01 -12.80
N HIS A 232 11.02 9.79 -11.49
CA HIS A 232 12.06 9.05 -10.77
C HIS A 232 11.70 7.59 -10.50
N MET A 233 10.56 7.09 -11.01
CA MET A 233 10.03 5.76 -10.69
C MET A 233 11.05 4.64 -10.84
N ALA A 234 11.72 4.54 -11.99
CA ALA A 234 12.72 3.50 -12.22
C ALA A 234 13.87 3.56 -11.19
N SER A 235 14.36 4.77 -10.87
CA SER A 235 15.46 4.95 -9.92
C SER A 235 15.07 4.65 -8.47
N VAL A 236 13.82 4.97 -8.09
CA VAL A 236 13.28 4.71 -6.76
C VAL A 236 13.05 3.21 -6.59
N LEU A 237 12.37 2.56 -7.55
CA LEU A 237 12.16 1.12 -7.54
C LEU A 237 13.48 0.35 -7.51
N HIS A 238 14.42 0.67 -8.39
CA HIS A 238 15.73 0.02 -8.42
C HIS A 238 16.48 0.18 -7.10
N GLY A 239 16.46 1.39 -6.51
CA GLY A 239 17.09 1.61 -5.21
C GLY A 239 16.35 0.92 -4.05
N SER A 240 15.10 0.51 -4.25
CA SER A 240 14.33 -0.33 -3.33
C SER A 240 14.47 -1.83 -3.62
N GLN A 241 15.42 -2.23 -4.48
CA GLN A 241 15.62 -3.62 -4.93
C GLN A 241 14.39 -4.21 -5.63
N MET A 242 13.60 -3.34 -6.26
CA MET A 242 12.40 -3.72 -6.98
C MET A 242 12.55 -3.43 -8.48
N THR A 243 12.13 -4.38 -9.29
CA THR A 243 11.89 -4.18 -10.73
C THR A 243 10.49 -4.69 -11.03
N LEU A 244 9.73 -3.98 -11.88
CA LEU A 244 8.42 -4.46 -12.31
C LEU A 244 8.63 -5.59 -13.32
N GLU A 245 8.27 -6.82 -12.94
CA GLU A 245 8.49 -8.03 -13.71
C GLU A 245 7.16 -8.73 -14.04
N LYS A 246 7.12 -9.41 -15.20
CA LYS A 246 5.88 -10.02 -15.71
C LYS A 246 5.34 -11.11 -14.79
N ASP A 247 6.23 -11.83 -14.12
CA ASP A 247 5.89 -12.96 -13.26
C ASP A 247 5.11 -12.54 -12.01
N TYR A 248 5.12 -11.24 -11.67
CA TYR A 248 4.45 -10.70 -10.48
C TYR A 248 3.28 -9.76 -10.82
N VAL A 249 2.91 -9.64 -12.10
CA VAL A 249 1.94 -8.64 -12.59
C VAL A 249 0.53 -8.83 -12.04
N ASP A 250 0.18 -10.03 -11.58
CA ASP A 250 -1.12 -10.44 -11.06
C ASP A 250 -1.07 -10.97 -9.61
N VAL A 251 0.09 -10.96 -8.96
CA VAL A 251 0.24 -11.44 -7.57
C VAL A 251 -0.64 -10.66 -6.59
N TRP A 252 -0.83 -9.37 -6.85
CA TRP A 252 -1.74 -8.51 -6.08
C TRP A 252 -3.20 -8.99 -6.10
N ALA A 253 -3.61 -9.76 -7.11
CA ALA A 253 -4.98 -10.25 -7.27
C ALA A 253 -5.25 -11.53 -6.46
N HIS A 254 -4.27 -12.06 -5.73
CA HIS A 254 -4.37 -13.33 -5.01
C HIS A 254 -4.16 -13.16 -3.49
N PRO A 255 -4.86 -12.25 -2.80
CA PRO A 255 -4.58 -11.97 -1.40
C PRO A 255 -4.87 -13.17 -0.48
N VAL A 256 -4.05 -13.29 0.57
CA VAL A 256 -4.26 -14.23 1.68
C VAL A 256 -5.15 -13.54 2.72
N CYS A 257 -6.35 -14.07 2.96
CA CYS A 257 -7.33 -13.46 3.85
C CYS A 257 -7.53 -14.21 5.17
N CYS A 258 -7.59 -13.48 6.28
CA CYS A 258 -8.09 -13.92 7.58
C CYS A 258 -8.98 -12.85 8.19
N THR A 259 -10.22 -12.79 7.72
CA THR A 259 -11.22 -11.80 8.15
C THR A 259 -12.33 -12.43 8.98
N ALA A 260 -12.88 -11.66 9.92
CA ALA A 260 -13.99 -12.11 10.75
C ALA A 260 -15.21 -12.49 9.88
N GLY A 261 -15.69 -13.74 9.97
CA GLY A 261 -16.94 -14.16 9.33
C GLY A 261 -16.83 -14.87 7.97
N MET A 262 -15.64 -15.32 7.55
CA MET A 262 -15.48 -16.15 6.34
C MET A 262 -14.73 -17.46 6.61
N VAL A 263 -15.12 -18.51 5.89
CA VAL A 263 -14.41 -19.79 5.78
C VAL A 263 -13.19 -19.60 4.88
N GLU A 264 -12.05 -20.15 5.30
CA GLU A 264 -10.73 -20.04 4.67
C GLU A 264 -10.77 -20.11 3.12
N THR A 265 -10.43 -19.02 2.44
CA THR A 265 -10.29 -18.97 0.95
C THR A 265 -8.99 -19.61 0.45
N LEU A 266 -8.32 -20.42 1.27
CA LEU A 266 -7.20 -21.25 0.82
C LEU A 266 -7.65 -22.48 0.01
N SER A 267 -8.97 -22.68 -0.14
CA SER A 267 -9.55 -23.89 -0.71
C SER A 267 -10.66 -23.62 -1.74
N SER A 268 -10.32 -23.12 -2.93
CA SER A 268 -11.21 -23.30 -4.09
C SER A 268 -10.50 -23.17 -5.44
N ARG A 269 -9.65 -24.14 -5.75
CA ARG A 269 -9.44 -24.64 -7.13
C ARG A 269 -10.54 -25.66 -7.45
N ALA A 270 -11.80 -25.23 -7.52
CA ALA A 270 -12.89 -26.03 -8.09
C ALA A 270 -14.08 -25.12 -8.37
N GLY A 271 -14.51 -25.07 -9.64
CA GLY A 271 -15.57 -24.19 -10.09
C GLY A 271 -16.94 -24.60 -9.57
N THR A 272 -17.64 -23.66 -8.95
CA THR A 272 -19.09 -23.44 -9.05
C THR A 272 -19.38 -21.97 -8.71
N PRO A 273 -20.16 -21.23 -9.52
CA PRO A 273 -20.51 -19.85 -9.21
C PRO A 273 -21.70 -19.85 -8.24
N LEU A 274 -21.42 -19.71 -6.95
CA LEU A 274 -22.43 -19.41 -5.92
C LEU A 274 -22.20 -17.98 -5.44
N GLU A 275 -23.13 -17.10 -5.82
CA GLU A 275 -23.50 -15.78 -5.29
C GLU A 275 -22.42 -14.91 -4.60
N GLU A 276 -22.07 -13.82 -5.29
CA GLU A 276 -21.06 -12.79 -5.03
C GLU A 276 -21.30 -11.86 -3.80
N GLN A 277 -22.00 -12.29 -2.74
CA GLN A 277 -22.47 -11.31 -1.72
C GLN A 277 -21.64 -11.17 -0.44
N ASN A 278 -20.46 -11.79 -0.32
CA ASN A 278 -19.67 -11.61 0.91
C ASN A 278 -18.16 -11.77 0.75
N THR A 279 -17.57 -11.22 -0.32
CA THR A 279 -16.10 -11.17 -0.41
C THR A 279 -15.56 -9.92 0.27
N THR A 280 -14.53 -10.10 1.11
CA THR A 280 -13.79 -9.03 1.79
C THR A 280 -13.29 -7.96 0.82
N TYR A 281 -12.92 -8.37 -0.39
CA TYR A 281 -12.37 -7.54 -1.43
C TYR A 281 -13.00 -7.84 -2.80
N HIS A 282 -12.89 -6.87 -3.70
CA HIS A 282 -13.24 -6.97 -5.12
C HIS A 282 -12.16 -6.25 -5.94
N PHE A 283 -12.16 -6.44 -7.25
CA PHE A 283 -11.21 -5.74 -8.13
C PHE A 283 -11.79 -4.44 -8.68
N VAL A 284 -10.96 -3.41 -8.80
CA VAL A 284 -11.34 -2.19 -9.52
C VAL A 284 -11.60 -2.57 -10.97
N HIS A 285 -12.80 -2.27 -11.47
CA HIS A 285 -13.14 -2.57 -12.86
C HIS A 285 -12.14 -1.93 -13.83
N PRO A 286 -11.65 -2.62 -14.87
CA PRO A 286 -10.65 -2.08 -15.81
C PRO A 286 -11.05 -0.73 -16.42
N SER A 287 -12.33 -0.53 -16.77
CA SER A 287 -12.83 0.76 -17.28
C SER A 287 -12.87 1.90 -16.25
N LYS A 288 -12.61 1.62 -14.96
CA LYS A 288 -12.49 2.62 -13.89
C LYS A 288 -11.04 2.82 -13.44
N PHE A 289 -10.11 2.07 -14.03
CA PHE A 289 -8.69 2.15 -13.71
C PHE A 289 -8.05 3.32 -14.46
N PHE A 290 -7.37 4.20 -13.73
CA PHE A 290 -6.64 5.33 -14.31
C PHE A 290 -5.23 5.43 -13.70
N PRO A 291 -4.20 5.76 -14.50
CA PRO A 291 -2.88 6.02 -13.95
C PRO A 291 -2.87 7.30 -13.12
N VAL A 292 -2.19 7.26 -11.98
CA VAL A 292 -1.91 8.43 -11.15
C VAL A 292 -0.59 9.04 -11.59
N VAL A 293 -0.64 10.23 -12.19
CA VAL A 293 0.55 10.98 -12.60
C VAL A 293 0.97 11.92 -11.47
N VAL A 294 2.17 11.73 -10.92
CA VAL A 294 2.69 12.61 -9.87
C VAL A 294 3.10 13.96 -10.48
N PRO A 295 2.60 15.09 -9.94
CA PRO A 295 3.00 16.42 -10.40
C PRO A 295 4.47 16.72 -10.05
N GLU A 296 5.34 16.76 -11.05
CA GLU A 296 6.78 17.03 -10.87
C GLU A 296 7.30 18.04 -11.89
N SER A 297 8.35 18.78 -11.52
CA SER A 297 9.08 19.68 -12.40
C SER A 297 9.76 18.85 -13.50
N HIS A 298 9.50 19.16 -14.76
CA HIS A 298 10.00 18.40 -15.92
C HIS A 298 11.50 18.06 -15.83
N GLY A 299 11.82 16.77 -15.79
CA GLY A 299 13.18 16.23 -15.89
C GLY A 299 13.35 15.39 -17.16
N ARG A 300 14.58 15.32 -17.69
CA ARG A 300 14.98 14.50 -18.84
C ARG A 300 15.12 13.01 -18.46
N SER A 301 14.09 12.41 -17.89
CA SER A 301 14.06 10.97 -17.60
C SER A 301 13.30 10.22 -18.70
N ALA A 302 13.61 8.94 -18.89
CA ALA A 302 12.80 8.07 -19.74
C ALA A 302 11.34 8.07 -19.22
N PRO A 303 10.34 8.01 -20.12
CA PRO A 303 8.94 8.06 -19.69
C PRO A 303 8.65 6.86 -18.77
N PRO A 304 8.07 7.08 -17.58
CA PRO A 304 7.70 5.98 -16.70
C PRO A 304 6.68 5.06 -17.38
N GLN A 305 6.86 3.76 -17.23
CA GLN A 305 5.96 2.75 -17.80
C GLN A 305 5.38 1.87 -16.70
N LEU A 306 4.07 1.64 -16.76
CA LEU A 306 3.39 0.66 -15.92
C LEU A 306 3.55 -0.72 -16.52
N LEU A 307 3.62 -1.73 -15.66
CA LEU A 307 3.45 -3.12 -16.03
C LEU A 307 2.11 -3.60 -15.51
N LEU A 308 1.19 -3.91 -16.41
CA LEU A 308 -0.22 -4.19 -16.09
C LEU A 308 -0.64 -5.54 -16.63
N PRO A 309 -1.61 -6.22 -15.99
CA PRO A 309 -2.26 -7.38 -16.58
C PRO A 309 -2.94 -6.99 -17.90
N GLU A 310 -3.03 -7.94 -18.83
CA GLU A 310 -3.54 -7.71 -20.19
C GLU A 310 -4.91 -7.01 -20.20
N VAL A 311 -5.80 -7.40 -19.29
CA VAL A 311 -7.16 -6.84 -19.21
C VAL A 311 -7.13 -5.35 -18.85
N TYR A 312 -6.26 -4.93 -17.93
CA TYR A 312 -6.10 -3.53 -17.55
C TYR A 312 -5.33 -2.73 -18.61
N ASP A 313 -4.29 -3.32 -19.20
CA ASP A 313 -3.51 -2.68 -20.27
C ASP A 313 -4.38 -2.41 -21.51
N LYS A 314 -5.18 -3.38 -21.93
CA LYS A 314 -6.12 -3.23 -23.05
C LYS A 314 -7.16 -2.16 -22.76
N ALA A 315 -7.82 -2.21 -21.60
CA ALA A 315 -8.81 -1.20 -21.22
C ALA A 315 -8.21 0.21 -21.17
N MET A 316 -6.98 0.35 -20.64
CA MET A 316 -6.28 1.64 -20.62
C MET A 316 -6.00 2.14 -22.04
N LYS A 317 -5.50 1.27 -22.93
CA LYS A 317 -5.21 1.64 -24.33
C LYS A 317 -6.48 2.07 -25.06
N GLU A 318 -7.58 1.34 -24.89
CA GLU A 318 -8.88 1.68 -25.47
C GLU A 318 -9.38 3.05 -24.99
N GLN A 319 -9.28 3.34 -23.68
CA GLN A 319 -9.62 4.66 -23.13
C GLN A 319 -8.73 5.77 -23.67
N GLN A 320 -7.41 5.54 -23.76
CA GLN A 320 -6.48 6.50 -24.33
C GLN A 320 -6.80 6.79 -25.80
N ASP A 321 -7.15 5.76 -26.58
CA ASP A 321 -7.51 5.91 -27.98
C ASP A 321 -8.86 6.62 -28.17
N GLU A 322 -9.82 6.38 -27.28
CA GLU A 322 -11.08 7.11 -27.24
C GLU A 322 -10.86 8.61 -26.96
N VAL A 323 -10.04 8.95 -25.96
CA VAL A 323 -9.68 10.33 -25.65
C VAL A 323 -8.92 10.98 -26.82
N ARG A 324 -7.97 10.27 -27.44
CA ARG A 324 -7.26 10.76 -28.63
C ARG A 324 -8.21 11.00 -29.80
N ARG A 325 -9.18 10.11 -30.02
CA ARG A 325 -10.19 10.24 -31.07
C ARG A 325 -11.09 11.44 -30.82
N LEU A 326 -11.55 11.63 -29.59
CA LEU A 326 -12.34 12.80 -29.18
C LEU A 326 -11.56 14.10 -29.40
N MET A 327 -10.29 14.14 -28.99
CA MET A 327 -9.43 15.30 -29.20
C MET A 327 -9.21 15.60 -30.69
N LYS A 328 -8.96 14.58 -31.53
CA LYS A 328 -8.86 14.75 -32.99
C LYS A 328 -10.14 15.29 -33.59
N GLN A 329 -11.29 14.75 -33.18
CA GLN A 329 -12.60 15.24 -33.64
C GLN A 329 -12.81 16.70 -33.29
N LEU A 330 -12.40 17.13 -32.09
CA LEU A 330 -12.46 18.55 -31.69
C LEU A 330 -11.61 19.46 -32.56
N HIS A 331 -10.41 19.01 -32.95
CA HIS A 331 -9.52 19.77 -33.83
C HIS A 331 -10.04 19.84 -35.28
N CYS A 332 -10.85 18.87 -35.71
CA CYS A 332 -11.44 18.83 -37.04
C CYS A 332 -12.79 19.57 -37.14
N VAL A 333 -13.31 20.19 -36.06
CA VAL A 333 -14.56 20.96 -36.11
C VAL A 333 -14.33 22.22 -36.98
N PRO A 334 -15.04 22.38 -38.11
CA PRO A 334 -14.85 23.52 -38.99
C PRO A 334 -15.42 24.80 -38.34
N GLY A 335 -14.59 25.85 -38.32
CA GLY A 335 -14.95 27.17 -37.81
C GLY A 335 -14.57 27.39 -36.35
N GLU A 336 -13.81 28.46 -36.10
CA GLU A 336 -13.32 28.84 -34.76
C GLU A 336 -14.45 28.97 -33.73
N PHE A 337 -15.61 29.48 -34.14
CA PHE A 337 -16.78 29.62 -33.26
C PHE A 337 -17.33 28.26 -32.81
N ALA A 338 -17.42 27.29 -33.71
CA ALA A 338 -17.91 25.95 -33.39
C ALA A 338 -16.92 25.19 -32.51
N GLN A 339 -15.62 25.33 -32.79
CA GLN A 339 -14.56 24.79 -31.96
C GLN A 339 -14.58 25.37 -30.55
N LYS A 340 -14.71 26.70 -30.42
CA LYS A 340 -14.82 27.40 -29.13
C LYS A 340 -16.04 26.93 -28.34
N LYS A 341 -17.21 26.82 -29.00
CA LYS A 341 -18.44 26.34 -28.36
C LYS A 341 -18.32 24.89 -27.86
N ALA A 342 -17.64 24.03 -28.63
CA ALA A 342 -17.35 22.64 -28.21
C ALA A 342 -16.43 22.61 -26.98
N GLN A 343 -15.38 23.43 -26.96
CA GLN A 343 -14.49 23.56 -25.79
C GLN A 343 -15.22 24.10 -24.56
N GLU A 344 -16.06 25.12 -24.71
CA GLU A 344 -16.88 25.67 -23.62
C GLU A 344 -17.82 24.61 -23.03
N THR A 345 -18.43 23.78 -23.88
CA THR A 345 -19.32 22.69 -23.45
C THR A 345 -18.56 21.63 -22.65
N ILE A 346 -17.37 21.23 -23.12
CA ILE A 346 -16.51 20.30 -22.38
C ILE A 346 -16.09 20.89 -21.03
N HIS A 347 -15.69 22.17 -21.01
CA HIS A 347 -15.35 22.85 -19.76
C HIS A 347 -16.53 22.89 -18.79
N SER A 348 -17.75 23.11 -19.27
CA SER A 348 -18.95 23.06 -18.43
C SER A 348 -19.14 21.67 -17.81
N HIS A 349 -19.13 20.61 -18.63
CA HIS A 349 -19.27 19.24 -18.14
C HIS A 349 -18.15 18.85 -17.16
N PHE A 350 -16.91 19.27 -17.43
CA PHE A 350 -15.80 19.04 -16.52
C PHE A 350 -15.99 19.76 -15.18
N LYS A 351 -16.49 21.00 -15.20
CA LYS A 351 -16.80 21.77 -13.99
C LYS A 351 -17.92 21.10 -13.18
N ASP A 352 -18.98 20.64 -13.84
CA ASP A 352 -20.09 19.93 -13.20
C ASP A 352 -19.61 18.60 -12.59
N TRP A 353 -18.73 17.89 -13.30
CA TRP A 353 -18.06 16.69 -12.79
C TRP A 353 -17.20 16.99 -11.56
N LEU A 354 -16.40 18.05 -11.56
CA LEU A 354 -15.58 18.43 -10.41
C LEU A 354 -16.44 18.77 -9.18
N GLN A 355 -17.56 19.46 -9.38
CA GLN A 355 -18.49 19.80 -8.32
C GLN A 355 -19.18 18.56 -7.75
N SER A 356 -19.74 17.70 -8.61
CA SER A 356 -20.44 16.48 -8.20
C SER A 356 -19.53 15.47 -7.51
N THR A 357 -18.24 15.42 -7.88
CA THR A 357 -17.25 14.51 -7.28
C THR A 357 -16.50 15.10 -6.07
N GLY A 358 -16.74 16.38 -5.73
CA GLY A 358 -16.02 17.07 -4.65
C GLY A 358 -14.52 17.32 -4.93
N LYS A 359 -14.05 17.12 -6.17
CA LYS A 359 -12.63 17.21 -6.55
C LYS A 359 -12.13 18.64 -6.79
N VAL A 360 -13.02 19.64 -6.75
CA VAL A 360 -12.66 21.07 -6.92
C VAL A 360 -11.48 21.46 -6.02
N ARG A 361 -11.52 21.02 -4.75
CA ARG A 361 -10.50 21.35 -3.76
C ARG A 361 -9.11 20.83 -4.16
N GLN A 362 -9.03 19.57 -4.58
CA GLN A 362 -7.76 18.94 -4.95
C GLN A 362 -7.06 19.73 -6.06
N LEU A 363 -7.81 20.20 -7.05
CA LEU A 363 -7.27 21.06 -8.11
C LEU A 363 -6.79 22.41 -7.59
N SER A 364 -7.55 23.06 -6.69
CA SER A 364 -7.13 24.33 -6.09
C SER A 364 -5.85 24.19 -5.26
N ASP A 365 -5.75 23.11 -4.47
CA ASP A 365 -4.56 22.82 -3.67
C ASP A 365 -3.34 22.50 -4.56
N LEU A 366 -3.53 21.73 -5.65
CA LEU A 366 -2.48 21.46 -6.64
C LEU A 366 -1.97 22.73 -7.31
N ALA A 367 -2.87 23.64 -7.70
CA ALA A 367 -2.50 24.92 -8.29
C ALA A 367 -1.66 25.77 -7.31
N ARG A 368 -2.05 25.80 -6.03
CA ARG A 368 -1.28 26.48 -4.99
C ARG A 368 0.10 25.85 -4.78
N CYS A 369 0.19 24.51 -4.74
CA CYS A 369 1.48 23.82 -4.65
C CYS A 369 2.37 24.14 -5.86
N SER A 370 1.83 24.15 -7.07
CA SER A 370 2.56 24.53 -8.28
C SER A 370 3.14 25.94 -8.20
N GLN A 371 2.37 26.92 -7.73
CA GLN A 371 2.84 28.30 -7.55
C GLN A 371 3.97 28.39 -6.51
N GLN A 372 3.84 27.68 -5.38
CA GLN A 372 4.90 27.60 -4.37
C GLN A 372 6.17 26.92 -4.91
N PHE A 373 6.03 25.94 -5.80
CA PHE A 373 7.17 25.28 -6.45
C PHE A 373 7.89 26.22 -7.43
N GLN A 374 7.16 27.04 -8.19
CA GLN A 374 7.76 28.03 -9.08
C GLN A 374 8.49 29.15 -8.34
N GLN A 375 8.11 29.47 -7.09
CA GLN A 375 8.75 30.50 -6.28
C GLN A 375 10.03 30.03 -5.55
N ARG A 376 10.28 28.72 -5.48
CA ARG A 376 11.45 28.12 -4.80
C ARG A 376 12.58 27.70 -5.77
N LEU A 377 12.35 27.86 -7.07
CA LEU A 377 13.36 27.81 -8.12
C LEU A 377 13.82 29.24 -8.39
#